data_AF-A0A7X6WTZ0-F1
#
_entry.id   AF-A0A7X6WTZ0-F1
#
_cell.length_a   1.000
_cell.length_b   1.000
_cell.length_c   1.000
_cell.angle_alpha   90.00
_cell.angle_beta   90.00
_cell.angle_gamma   90.00
#
_symmetry.space_group_name_H-M   'P 1'
#
loop_
_entity.id
_entity.type
_entity.pdbx_description
1 polymer ?
#
loop_
_entity_poly.entity_id
_entity_poly.type
_entity_poly.pdbx_seq_one_letter_code
_entity_poly.pdbx_strand_id
1 'polypeptide(L)' 'MFYVYILLLGNKQLYTGFTNNLKRRIAEHGRGGVKFTSKRLPVKLIHYEVYAVKE' A
#
# COMPACT_ATOMS: atom_id res chain seq x y z
N MET A 1 -7.38 -5.29 -14.13
CA MET A 1 -7.19 -4.06 -13.33
C MET A 1 -6.01 -4.18 -12.38
N PHE A 2 -5.22 -3.13 -12.34
CA PHE A 2 -4.13 -2.91 -11.40
C PHE A 2 -4.40 -1.63 -10.62
N TYR A 3 -3.89 -1.59 -9.40
CA TYR A 3 -4.02 -0.47 -8.49
C TYR A 3 -2.63 0.05 -8.18
N VAL A 4 -2.40 1.34 -8.40
CA VAL A 4 -1.27 2.06 -7.80
C VAL A 4 -1.80 2.71 -6.54
N TYR A 5 -1.08 2.61 -5.42
CA TYR A 5 -1.55 3.11 -4.13
C TYR A 5 -0.44 3.84 -3.37
N ILE A 6 -0.86 4.78 -2.54
CA ILE A 6 0.01 5.54 -1.63
C ILE A 6 -0.46 5.32 -0.20
N LEU A 7 0.47 4.86 0.65
CA LEU A 7 0.28 4.72 2.08
C LEU A 7 1.03 5.83 2.82
N LEU A 8 0.38 6.43 3.82
CA LEU A 8 1.03 7.21 4.85
C LEU A 8 1.46 6.25 5.97
N LEU A 9 2.76 6.26 6.28
CA LEU A 9 3.36 5.44 7.33
C LEU A 9 3.38 6.19 8.68
N GLY A 10 3.58 5.48 9.78
CA GLY A 10 3.62 6.06 11.13
C GLY A 10 4.70 7.12 11.33
N ASN A 11 5.78 7.06 10.55
CA ASN A 11 6.85 8.05 10.54
C ASN A 11 6.62 9.21 9.54
N LYS A 12 5.38 9.40 9.08
CA LYS A 12 4.96 10.42 8.11
C LYS A 12 5.58 10.27 6.70
N GLN A 13 6.30 9.18 6.43
CA GLN A 13 6.77 8.89 5.08
C GLN A 13 5.64 8.36 4.20
N LEU A 14 5.76 8.63 2.90
CA LEU A 14 4.87 8.06 1.89
C LEU A 14 5.49 6.79 1.32
N TYR A 15 4.66 5.78 1.11
CA TYR A 15 5.02 4.54 0.45
C TYR A 15 4.12 4.32 -0.76
N THR A 16 4.73 4.23 -1.93
CA THR A 16 4.08 3.88 -3.19
C THR A 16 4.24 2.40 -3.49
N GLY A 17 3.17 1.78 -3.97
CA GLY A 17 3.20 0.41 -4.46
C GLY A 17 2.12 0.17 -5.49
N PHE A 18 2.16 -1.00 -6.11
CA PHE A 18 1.09 -1.44 -7.00
C PHE A 18 0.68 -2.88 -6.72
N THR A 19 -0.55 -3.24 -7.09
CA THR A 19 -1.08 -4.59 -6.90
C THR A 19 -2.30 -4.82 -7.79
N ASN A 20 -2.67 -6.07 -8.06
CA ASN A 20 -3.97 -6.41 -8.65
C ASN A 20 -5.07 -6.59 -7.58
N ASN A 21 -4.72 -6.60 -6.28
CA ASN A 21 -5.66 -6.76 -5.19
C ASN A 21 -5.35 -5.79 -4.04
N LEU A 22 -5.91 -4.58 -4.13
CA LEU A 22 -5.66 -3.48 -3.19
C LEU A 22 -6.05 -3.84 -1.75
N LYS A 23 -7.24 -4.43 -1.56
CA LYS A 23 -7.75 -4.79 -0.23
C LYS A 23 -6.84 -5.77 0.50
N ARG A 24 -6.44 -6.86 -0.17
CA ARG A 24 -5.52 -7.84 0.39
C ARG A 24 -4.19 -7.17 0.76
N ARG A 25 -3.66 -6.33 -0.13
CA ARG A 25 -2.35 -5.71 0.05
C ARG A 25 -2.32 -4.74 1.23
N ILE A 26 -3.34 -3.90 1.40
CA ILE A 26 -3.43 -2.99 2.55
C ILE A 26 -3.51 -3.78 3.87
N ALA A 27 -4.28 -4.87 3.90
CA ALA A 27 -4.36 -5.73 5.08
C ALA A 27 -3.02 -6.41 5.42
N GLU A 28 -2.24 -6.82 4.42
CA GLU A 28 -0.87 -7.32 4.60
C GLU A 28 0.04 -6.25 5.23
N HIS A 29 0.00 -5.02 4.73
CA HIS A 29 0.78 -3.91 5.28
C HIS A 29 0.36 -3.60 6.72
N GLY A 30 -0.94 -3.56 7.02
CA GLY A 30 -1.49 -3.28 8.35
C GLY A 30 -1.12 -4.34 9.40
N ARG A 31 -0.96 -5.60 9.00
CA ARG A 31 -0.53 -6.71 9.88
C ARG A 31 0.99 -6.83 10.01
N GLY A 32 1.76 -5.95 9.39
CA GLY A 32 3.23 -6.04 9.41
C GLY A 32 3.80 -7.17 8.54
N GLY A 33 3.06 -7.67 7.56
CA GLY A 33 3.52 -8.73 6.64
C GLY A 33 4.57 -8.28 5.62
N VAL A 34 4.86 -6.98 5.55
CA VAL A 34 5.86 -6.41 4.63
C VAL A 34 7.00 -5.81 5.44
N LYS A 35 8.22 -6.38 5.29
CA LYS A 35 9.44 -6.02 6.06
C LYS A 35 9.71 -4.52 6.14
N PHE A 36 9.42 -3.77 5.08
CA PHE A 36 9.62 -2.32 5.06
C PHE A 36 8.55 -1.58 5.89
N THR A 37 7.27 -1.81 5.61
CA THR A 37 6.21 -1.06 6.29
C THR A 37 5.92 -1.57 7.70
N SER A 38 6.30 -2.81 8.03
CA SER A 38 6.09 -3.41 9.35
C SER A 38 6.79 -2.65 10.47
N LYS A 39 7.98 -2.09 10.19
CA LYS A 39 8.73 -1.24 11.12
C LYS A 39 8.17 0.19 11.23
N ARG A 40 7.12 0.52 10.48
CA ARG A 40 6.59 1.88 10.31
C ARG A 40 5.06 1.93 10.43
N LEU A 41 4.50 1.03 11.23
CA LEU A 41 3.08 1.03 11.59
C LEU A 41 2.75 2.24 12.49
N PRO A 42 1.49 2.73 12.50
CA PRO A 42 0.37 2.28 11.66
C PRO A 42 0.52 2.74 10.19
N VAL A 43 -0.09 2.01 9.26
CA VAL A 43 -0.22 2.44 7.86
C VAL A 43 -1.63 2.93 7.56
N LYS A 44 -1.76 3.97 6.75
CA LYS A 44 -3.04 4.50 6.28
C LYS A 44 -3.02 4.63 4.76
N LEU A 45 -4.02 4.07 4.08
CA LEU A 45 -4.22 4.36 2.66
C LEU A 45 -4.69 5.81 2.51
N ILE A 46 -3.95 6.60 1.73
CA ILE A 46 -4.31 8.01 1.47
C ILE A 46 -4.69 8.28 0.02
N HIS A 47 -4.25 7.42 -0.91
CA HIS A 47 -4.56 7.54 -2.34
C HIS A 47 -4.50 6.18 -3.02
N TYR A 48 -5.31 6.00 -4.06
CA TYR A 48 -5.12 4.91 -5.02
C TYR A 48 -5.73 5.29 -6.38
N GLU A 49 -5.15 4.73 -7.43
CA GLU A 49 -5.59 4.85 -8.82
C GLU A 49 -5.75 3.47 -9.44
N VAL A 50 -6.67 3.36 -10.38
CA VAL A 50 -7.03 2.09 -11.03
C VAL A 50 -6.68 2.16 -12.50
N TYR A 51 -5.99 1.13 -12.98
CA TYR A 51 -5.54 1.00 -14.36
C TYR A 51 -6.07 -0.31 -14.94
N ALA A 52 -6.52 -0.30 -16.20
CA ALA A 52 -7.03 -1.50 -16.85
C ALA A 52 -5.91 -2.51 -17.16
N VAL A 53 -4.77 -1.98 -17.61
CA VAL A 53 -3.62 -2.73 -18.13
C VAL A 53 -2.39 -2.46 -17.26
N LYS A 54 -1.45 -3.41 -17.22
CA LYS A 54 -0.11 -3.23 -16.69
C LYS A 54 0.83 -3.35 -17.87
N GLU A 55 1.49 -2.24 -18.22
CA GLU A 55 2.58 -2.20 -19.20
C GLU A 55 3.94 -2.34 -18.52
#